data_AF-R6C3K2-F1
#
_entry.id   AF-R6C3K2-F1
#
_cell.length_a   1.000
_cell.length_b   1.000
_cell.length_c   1.000
_cell.angle_alpha   90.00
_cell.angle_beta   90.00
_cell.angle_gamma   90.00
#
_symmetry.space_group_name_H-M   'P 1'
#
loop_
_entity.id
_entity.type
_entity.pdbx_description
1 polymer ?
#
loop_
_entity_poly.entity_id
_entity_poly.type
_entity_poly.pdbx_seq_one_letter_code
_entity_poly.pdbx_strand_id
1 'polypeptide(L)'
;MQFKGRKYTRNILKKVDTICRKNKLSYTLLFTTLLSQYEEQKEANWLSDITIGMLYADYLKLVTILEKGVDPDLYVLNKEKDPSFNALYSYICMRSMVKLPEDRSKDHMYYDYFICVYPIFYAGNTWKEYRSNYKKNKFFLQCIEATAPAPYLRGVKANICAIAKRKWCTMSAKKEKEIKLFYGRLAEESKTPTKYALIPVQDKQTGVMNLTKTYQNVENCEFSGIQVMCIKESQEWLRQCYTDNKRKKITGQKANRAVIEGPETIRRVQMVALEILCEFDRVCKAHNIKYILAAGTLLGAVRHQGFIPWDDDIDVFMLNEEWLKFEKVAETELDQERFFLRTQKTDQDDNLVFGQIKRNGTVYVKDGRSAFNTHKGIAIDILPFYNSPDSRIMFEIQNALCSFFKTMTWAHMGSGSERNWLKRKYYECIAKVSNKKSYQLYYKWANMVKDRKDFLAYLCVRRNPYHRGFNQRKYFENLCEIEFEGHRFPAPQEYDEFLRFLYGDDYGKLPKPQNRINHHLPADIELNGLYEYEE
;
A
#
# COMPACT_ATOMS: atom_id res chain seq x y z
N MET A 1 -2.69 25.59 2.17
CA MET A 1 -3.35 24.28 2.35
C MET A 1 -3.16 23.80 3.77
N GLN A 2 -4.24 23.67 4.55
CA GLN A 2 -4.16 23.11 5.90
C GLN A 2 -3.91 21.60 5.82
N PHE A 3 -3.00 21.10 6.64
CA PHE A 3 -2.66 19.67 6.80
C PHE A 3 -3.84 18.94 7.48
N LYS A 4 -4.97 18.78 6.75
CA LYS A 4 -6.27 18.32 7.28
C LYS A 4 -6.13 16.96 7.99
N GLY A 5 -5.45 15.98 7.40
CA GLY A 5 -5.19 14.68 8.02
C GLY A 5 -4.50 14.76 9.37
N ARG A 6 -3.41 15.53 9.47
CA ARG A 6 -2.71 15.76 10.74
C ARG A 6 -3.54 16.50 11.78
N LYS A 7 -4.45 17.37 11.35
CA LYS A 7 -5.38 18.05 12.26
C LYS A 7 -6.31 17.03 12.93
N TYR A 8 -6.87 16.10 12.16
CA TYR A 8 -7.79 15.08 12.70
C TYR A 8 -7.08 14.03 13.55
N THR A 9 -5.92 13.52 13.14
CA THR A 9 -5.15 12.56 13.98
C THR A 9 -4.71 13.19 15.31
N ARG A 10 -4.28 14.46 15.31
CA ARG A 10 -4.00 15.22 16.54
C ARG A 10 -5.25 15.44 17.39
N ASN A 11 -6.41 15.69 16.76
CA ASN A 11 -7.68 15.81 17.48
C ASN A 11 -8.05 14.50 18.18
N ILE A 12 -7.90 13.36 17.50
CA ILE A 12 -8.07 12.03 18.10
C ILE A 12 -7.14 11.88 19.31
N LEU A 13 -5.84 12.17 19.15
CA LEU A 13 -4.88 12.08 20.26
C LEU A 13 -5.28 12.96 21.46
N LYS A 14 -5.72 14.19 21.21
CA LYS A 14 -6.18 15.12 22.26
C LYS A 14 -7.41 14.60 23.02
N LYS A 15 -8.40 14.07 22.29
CA LYS A 15 -9.60 13.46 22.88
C LYS A 15 -9.25 12.22 23.70
N VAL A 16 -8.37 11.36 23.16
CA VAL A 16 -7.88 10.16 23.86
C VAL A 16 -7.11 10.54 25.13
N ASP A 17 -6.22 11.53 25.09
CA ASP A 17 -5.53 12.03 26.28
C ASP A 17 -6.53 12.54 27.35
N THR A 18 -7.53 13.31 26.93
CA THR A 18 -8.58 13.83 27.83
C THR A 18 -9.33 12.69 28.52
N ILE A 19 -9.72 11.65 27.76
CA ILE A 19 -10.39 10.47 28.29
C ILE A 19 -9.48 9.71 29.26
N CYS A 20 -8.21 9.51 28.90
CA CYS A 20 -7.23 8.84 29.75
C CYS A 20 -7.05 9.58 31.08
N ARG A 21 -6.83 10.90 31.05
CA ARG A 21 -6.65 11.71 32.27
C ARG A 21 -7.89 11.68 33.17
N LYS A 22 -9.09 11.85 32.59
CA LYS A 22 -10.36 11.80 33.34
C LYS A 22 -10.56 10.46 34.06
N ASN A 23 -10.09 9.37 33.45
CA ASN A 23 -10.25 8.01 33.97
C ASN A 23 -8.99 7.46 34.66
N LYS A 24 -7.97 8.30 34.90
CA LYS A 24 -6.68 7.93 35.51
C LYS A 24 -6.00 6.75 34.80
N LEU A 25 -6.09 6.72 33.47
CA LEU A 25 -5.41 5.74 32.62
C LEU A 25 -4.05 6.28 32.19
N SER A 26 -3.04 5.41 32.16
CA SER A 26 -1.72 5.77 31.65
C SER A 26 -1.52 5.26 30.22
N TYR A 27 -0.88 6.08 29.39
CA TYR A 27 -0.39 5.69 28.07
C TYR A 27 0.98 6.31 27.83
N THR A 28 1.64 5.91 26.76
CA THR A 28 2.88 6.53 26.30
C THR A 28 2.90 6.63 24.78
N LEU A 29 3.57 7.63 24.21
CA LEU A 29 3.92 7.60 22.79
C LEU A 29 4.84 6.41 22.51
N LEU A 30 4.67 5.76 21.35
CA LEU A 30 5.52 4.65 20.93
C LEU A 30 6.18 4.91 19.57
N PHE A 31 7.18 4.08 19.27
CA PHE A 31 7.79 3.95 17.95
C PHE A 31 8.21 5.29 17.31
N THR A 32 7.75 5.55 16.09
CA THR A 32 8.05 6.75 15.30
C THR A 32 7.44 8.00 15.93
N THR A 33 6.31 7.89 16.63
CA THR A 33 5.68 9.00 17.36
C THR A 33 6.54 9.46 18.53
N LEU A 34 7.05 8.51 19.31
CA LEU A 34 7.99 8.81 20.40
C LEU A 34 9.30 9.39 19.84
N LEU A 35 9.81 8.85 18.73
CA LEU A 35 11.00 9.39 18.06
C LEU A 35 10.75 10.84 17.60
N SER A 36 9.58 11.11 17.02
CA SER A 36 9.17 12.43 16.56
C SER A 36 9.10 13.42 17.71
N GLN A 37 8.53 12.99 18.84
CA GLN A 37 8.48 13.79 20.06
C GLN A 37 9.90 14.05 20.62
N TYR A 38 10.76 13.03 20.67
CA TYR A 38 12.11 13.16 21.21
C TYR A 38 13.02 14.08 20.38
N GLU A 39 12.98 13.95 19.05
CA GLU A 39 13.89 14.68 18.15
C GLU A 39 13.36 16.09 17.80
N GLU A 40 12.04 16.26 17.68
CA GLU A 40 11.43 17.51 17.16
C GLU A 40 10.37 18.14 18.08
N GLN A 41 9.98 17.49 19.19
CA GLN A 41 8.90 17.93 20.12
C GLN A 41 7.54 18.19 19.45
N LYS A 42 7.36 17.66 18.24
CA LYS A 42 6.17 17.85 17.41
C LYS A 42 5.98 16.65 16.50
N GLU A 43 4.82 16.63 15.85
CA GLU A 43 4.51 15.75 14.73
C GLU A 43 5.38 16.13 13.54
N ALA A 44 6.44 15.35 13.34
CA ALA A 44 7.45 15.59 12.34
C ALA A 44 6.89 15.36 10.94
N ASN A 45 7.51 15.98 9.94
CA ASN A 45 7.06 15.85 8.56
C ASN A 45 7.16 14.40 8.05
N TRP A 46 8.12 13.62 8.50
CA TRP A 46 8.28 12.22 8.13
C TRP A 46 7.35 11.26 8.90
N LEU A 47 6.58 11.73 9.90
CA LEU A 47 5.68 10.88 10.65
C LEU A 47 4.45 10.52 9.81
N SER A 48 4.20 9.21 9.67
CA SER A 48 3.10 8.63 8.90
C SER A 48 1.81 8.46 9.71
N ASP A 49 1.95 8.15 10.99
CA ASP A 49 0.86 7.73 11.86
C ASP A 49 1.21 8.05 13.32
N ILE A 50 0.19 8.35 14.12
CA ILE A 50 0.31 8.54 15.57
C ILE A 50 0.10 7.19 16.23
N THR A 51 1.04 6.80 17.08
CA THR A 51 1.07 5.51 17.77
C THR A 51 1.28 5.72 19.26
N ILE A 52 0.40 5.12 20.05
CA ILE A 52 0.48 5.09 21.51
C ILE A 52 0.51 3.66 22.02
N GLY A 53 1.09 3.48 23.20
CA GLY A 53 1.19 2.22 23.92
C GLY A 53 0.55 2.33 25.29
N MET A 54 -0.13 1.26 25.71
CA MET A 54 -0.78 1.20 27.02
C MET A 54 -0.54 -0.17 27.64
N LEU A 55 -0.28 -0.20 28.94
CA LEU A 55 -0.37 -1.46 29.68
C LEU A 55 -1.77 -2.06 29.49
N TYR A 56 -1.83 -3.37 29.27
CA TYR A 56 -3.04 -4.03 28.78
C TYR A 56 -4.30 -3.75 29.62
N ALA A 57 -4.15 -3.64 30.94
CA ALA A 57 -5.25 -3.30 31.83
C ALA A 57 -5.85 -1.91 31.53
N ASP A 58 -5.04 -0.90 31.25
CA ASP A 58 -5.51 0.44 30.91
C ASP A 58 -5.96 0.52 29.45
N TYR A 59 -5.32 -0.22 28.55
CA TYR A 59 -5.78 -0.43 27.17
C TYR A 59 -7.23 -0.95 27.14
N LEU A 60 -7.53 -2.01 27.91
CA LEU A 60 -8.86 -2.61 27.98
C LEU A 60 -9.90 -1.61 28.50
N LYS A 61 -9.54 -0.84 29.55
CA LYS A 61 -10.42 0.21 30.07
C LYS A 61 -10.70 1.29 29.03
N LEU A 62 -9.67 1.76 28.30
CA LEU A 62 -9.84 2.77 27.25
C LEU A 62 -10.78 2.26 26.15
N VAL A 63 -10.54 1.05 25.64
CA VAL A 63 -11.40 0.42 24.62
C VAL A 63 -12.83 0.32 25.14
N THR A 64 -13.03 -0.20 26.35
CA THR A 64 -14.37 -0.35 26.96
C THR A 64 -15.08 1.01 27.12
N ILE A 65 -14.35 2.07 27.48
CA ILE A 65 -14.90 3.43 27.62
C ILE A 65 -15.36 3.96 26.27
N LEU A 66 -14.54 3.81 25.23
CA LEU A 66 -14.86 4.27 23.88
C LEU A 66 -16.03 3.48 23.28
N GLU A 67 -16.09 2.17 23.51
CA GLU A 67 -17.22 1.33 23.06
C GLU A 67 -18.55 1.68 23.73
N LYS A 68 -18.51 2.28 24.92
CA LYS A 68 -19.71 2.84 25.58
C LYS A 68 -20.18 4.17 24.99
N GLY A 69 -19.49 4.71 23.97
CA GLY A 69 -19.88 5.94 23.29
C GLY A 69 -19.64 7.20 24.11
N VAL A 70 -18.61 7.23 24.97
CA VAL A 70 -18.29 8.40 25.82
C VAL A 70 -17.86 9.63 25.00
N ASP A 71 -17.33 9.42 23.80
CA ASP A 71 -17.10 10.47 22.81
C ASP A 71 -17.79 10.04 21.49
N PRO A 72 -18.81 10.79 21.01
CA PRO A 72 -19.59 10.38 19.84
C PRO A 72 -18.78 10.47 18.54
N ASP A 73 -17.65 11.18 18.53
CA ASP A 73 -16.82 11.34 17.34
C ASP A 73 -15.80 10.19 17.17
N LEU A 74 -15.63 9.37 18.21
CA LEU A 74 -14.61 8.31 18.25
C LEU A 74 -15.24 6.92 18.27
N TYR A 75 -14.62 6.00 17.54
CA TYR A 75 -14.95 4.57 17.63
C TYR A 75 -13.69 3.71 17.58
N VAL A 76 -13.80 2.46 18.00
CA VAL A 76 -12.68 1.49 18.01
C VAL A 76 -12.82 0.53 16.84
N LEU A 77 -11.75 0.36 16.07
CA LEU A 77 -11.62 -0.69 15.06
C LEU A 77 -10.50 -1.66 15.46
N ASN A 78 -10.83 -2.93 15.57
CA ASN A 78 -9.88 -3.99 15.94
C ASN A 78 -10.36 -5.34 15.39
N LYS A 79 -9.61 -6.40 15.70
CA LYS A 79 -9.91 -7.76 15.22
C LYS A 79 -11.26 -8.33 15.70
N GLU A 80 -11.79 -7.84 16.81
CA GLU A 80 -13.09 -8.26 17.33
C GLU A 80 -14.24 -7.60 16.58
N LYS A 81 -14.06 -6.34 16.14
CA LYS A 81 -15.05 -5.61 15.34
C LYS A 81 -15.01 -5.95 13.85
N ASP A 82 -13.83 -6.17 13.31
CA ASP A 82 -13.61 -6.54 11.92
C ASP A 82 -12.65 -7.75 11.85
N PRO A 83 -13.14 -8.95 11.53
CA PRO A 83 -12.29 -10.14 11.38
C PRO A 83 -11.15 -9.99 10.36
N SER A 84 -11.29 -9.07 9.39
CA SER A 84 -10.25 -8.77 8.40
C SER A 84 -9.14 -7.87 8.97
N PHE A 85 -9.34 -7.26 10.14
CA PHE A 85 -8.34 -6.50 10.87
C PHE A 85 -7.29 -7.44 11.48
N ASN A 86 -6.32 -7.85 10.67
CA ASN A 86 -5.32 -8.83 11.06
C ASN A 86 -4.13 -8.20 11.81
N ALA A 87 -4.39 -7.65 13.00
CA ALA A 87 -3.39 -7.07 13.89
C ALA A 87 -3.73 -7.29 15.38
N LEU A 88 -2.72 -7.11 16.25
CA LEU A 88 -2.81 -7.26 17.71
C LEU A 88 -2.86 -5.91 18.44
N TYR A 89 -3.33 -4.88 17.76
CA TYR A 89 -3.53 -3.54 18.28
C TYR A 89 -4.92 -3.05 17.84
N SER A 90 -5.34 -1.89 18.31
CA SER A 90 -6.58 -1.25 17.86
C SER A 90 -6.27 0.05 17.14
N TYR A 91 -7.18 0.44 16.25
CA TYR A 91 -7.33 1.83 15.84
C TYR A 91 -8.39 2.51 16.72
N ILE A 92 -8.09 3.72 17.15
CA ILE A 92 -9.11 4.68 17.57
C ILE A 92 -9.34 5.59 16.38
N CYS A 93 -10.55 5.54 15.85
CA CYS A 93 -10.92 6.16 14.59
C CYS A 93 -11.85 7.35 14.79
N MET A 94 -11.83 8.28 13.84
CA MET A 94 -12.78 9.37 13.68
C MET A 94 -13.27 9.37 12.23
N ARG A 95 -14.58 9.49 12.04
CA ARG A 95 -15.19 9.46 10.71
C ARG A 95 -14.65 10.57 9.82
N SER A 96 -14.30 10.22 8.57
CA SER A 96 -13.97 11.20 7.54
C SER A 96 -15.21 11.65 6.79
N MET A 97 -15.03 12.59 5.87
CA MET A 97 -16.11 13.05 4.99
C MET A 97 -16.29 12.14 3.77
N VAL A 98 -15.45 11.11 3.59
CA VAL A 98 -15.50 10.20 2.44
C VAL A 98 -16.88 9.55 2.38
N LYS A 99 -17.51 9.64 1.21
CA LYS A 99 -18.76 8.96 0.87
C LYS A 99 -18.47 7.84 -0.12
N LEU A 100 -18.94 6.63 0.19
CA LEU A 100 -18.87 5.49 -0.70
C LEU A 100 -20.28 5.10 -1.19
N PRO A 101 -20.38 4.46 -2.36
CA PRO A 101 -21.59 3.76 -2.78
C PRO A 101 -22.12 2.77 -1.72
N GLU A 102 -23.42 2.47 -1.74
CA GLU A 102 -24.09 1.64 -0.72
C GLU A 102 -23.50 0.22 -0.61
N ASP A 103 -23.21 -0.39 -1.76
CA ASP A 103 -22.55 -1.69 -1.90
C ASP A 103 -21.12 -1.70 -1.30
N ARG A 104 -20.51 -0.52 -1.19
CA ARG A 104 -19.19 -0.30 -0.59
C ARG A 104 -19.22 0.23 0.84
N SER A 105 -20.39 0.27 1.48
CA SER A 105 -20.56 0.82 2.83
C SER A 105 -19.60 0.22 3.88
N LYS A 106 -19.29 -1.07 3.76
CA LYS A 106 -18.33 -1.78 4.64
C LYS A 106 -16.91 -1.21 4.59
N ASP A 107 -16.51 -0.60 3.47
CA ASP A 107 -15.14 -0.10 3.28
C ASP A 107 -14.91 1.29 3.88
N HIS A 108 -15.96 1.99 4.35
CA HIS A 108 -15.85 3.36 4.90
C HIS A 108 -14.78 3.48 5.98
N MET A 109 -14.68 2.47 6.85
CA MET A 109 -13.72 2.45 7.95
C MET A 109 -12.24 2.49 7.52
N TYR A 110 -11.94 2.17 6.25
CA TYR A 110 -10.59 2.25 5.69
C TYR A 110 -10.24 3.65 5.17
N TYR A 111 -11.23 4.54 5.09
CA TYR A 111 -11.08 5.94 4.73
C TYR A 111 -11.26 6.86 5.95
N ASP A 112 -11.25 6.34 7.17
CA ASP A 112 -11.41 7.13 8.38
C ASP A 112 -10.04 7.54 8.95
N TYR A 113 -10.01 8.62 9.72
CA TYR A 113 -8.81 9.04 10.42
C TYR A 113 -8.58 8.12 11.62
N PHE A 114 -7.32 7.78 11.93
CA PHE A 114 -7.03 6.93 13.08
C PHE A 114 -5.70 7.23 13.76
N ILE A 115 -5.60 6.80 15.02
CA ILE A 115 -4.33 6.58 15.70
C ILE A 115 -4.22 5.10 16.10
N CYS A 116 -3.00 4.59 16.18
CA CYS A 116 -2.73 3.20 16.57
C CYS A 116 -2.56 3.10 18.09
N VAL A 117 -3.25 2.17 18.73
CA VAL A 117 -3.14 1.89 20.17
C VAL A 117 -2.66 0.48 20.38
N TYR A 118 -1.41 0.36 20.85
CA TYR A 118 -0.75 -0.92 21.09
C TYR A 118 -0.96 -1.39 22.53
N PRO A 119 -1.53 -2.58 22.74
CA PRO A 119 -1.52 -3.23 24.04
C PRO A 119 -0.11 -3.70 24.40
N ILE A 120 0.30 -3.41 25.63
CA ILE A 120 1.55 -3.86 26.24
C ILE A 120 1.18 -4.91 27.29
N PHE A 121 1.45 -6.16 26.99
CA PHE A 121 1.07 -7.30 27.82
C PHE A 121 2.09 -7.51 28.93
N TYR A 122 1.63 -7.89 30.12
CA TYR A 122 2.50 -8.43 31.15
C TYR A 122 3.03 -9.80 30.70
N ALA A 123 4.30 -10.05 30.98
CA ALA A 123 5.03 -11.16 30.39
C ALA A 123 5.83 -11.99 31.40
N GLY A 124 5.49 -11.90 32.69
CA GLY A 124 6.04 -12.73 33.76
C GLY A 124 6.99 -11.99 34.69
N ASN A 125 7.31 -12.62 35.81
CA ASN A 125 8.19 -12.10 36.86
C ASN A 125 9.63 -12.56 36.71
N THR A 126 9.84 -13.70 36.05
CA THR A 126 11.18 -14.25 35.80
C THR A 126 11.61 -14.06 34.34
N TRP A 127 12.92 -14.00 34.11
CA TRP A 127 13.46 -13.94 32.75
C TRP A 127 13.07 -15.16 31.91
N LYS A 128 12.90 -16.32 32.56
CA LYS A 128 12.48 -17.57 31.93
C LYS A 128 11.05 -17.48 31.40
N GLU A 129 10.12 -16.93 32.20
CA GLU A 129 8.73 -16.67 31.78
C GLU A 129 8.68 -15.70 30.60
N TYR A 130 9.36 -14.55 30.71
CA TYR A 130 9.42 -13.55 29.63
C TYR A 130 9.92 -14.17 28.33
N ARG A 131 11.05 -14.88 28.38
CA ARG A 131 11.64 -15.51 27.18
C ARG A 131 10.72 -16.57 26.57
N SER A 132 9.95 -17.29 27.39
CA SER A 132 8.95 -18.26 26.93
C SER A 132 7.80 -17.56 26.19
N ASN A 133 7.20 -16.54 26.81
CA ASN A 133 6.10 -15.76 26.22
C ASN A 133 6.54 -15.04 24.95
N TYR A 134 7.71 -14.40 24.96
CA TYR A 134 8.28 -13.73 23.78
C TYR A 134 8.48 -14.70 22.60
N LYS A 135 9.07 -15.89 22.83
CA LYS A 135 9.27 -16.90 21.77
C LYS A 135 7.95 -17.38 21.18
N LYS A 136 6.96 -17.65 22.03
CA LYS A 136 5.62 -18.07 21.59
C LYS A 136 4.93 -16.96 20.79
N ASN A 137 4.99 -15.71 21.26
CA ASN A 137 4.44 -14.56 20.54
C ASN A 137 5.07 -14.40 19.15
N LYS A 138 6.40 -14.47 19.06
CA LYS A 138 7.10 -14.38 17.77
C LYS A 138 6.68 -15.49 16.80
N PHE A 139 6.57 -16.72 17.29
CA PHE A 139 6.12 -17.86 16.49
C PHE A 139 4.67 -17.69 15.99
N PHE A 140 3.75 -17.27 16.86
CA PHE A 140 2.34 -17.12 16.49
C PHE A 140 2.10 -15.90 15.60
N LEU A 141 2.84 -14.81 15.78
CA LEU A 141 2.85 -13.72 14.82
C LEU A 141 3.27 -14.19 13.44
N GLN A 142 4.37 -14.94 13.30
CA GLN A 142 4.78 -15.48 12.00
C GLN A 142 3.70 -16.36 11.34
N CYS A 143 2.90 -17.07 12.13
CA CYS A 143 1.75 -17.84 11.63
C CYS A 143 0.59 -16.93 11.15
N ILE A 144 0.18 -15.97 11.98
CA ILE A 144 -0.94 -15.05 11.68
C ILE A 144 -0.64 -14.20 10.44
N GLU A 145 0.62 -13.84 10.27
CA GLU A 145 1.09 -12.92 9.24
C GLU A 145 1.39 -13.62 7.90
N ALA A 146 1.32 -14.94 7.86
CA ALA A 146 1.62 -15.71 6.66
C ALA A 146 0.48 -15.64 5.64
N THR A 147 0.86 -15.31 4.41
CA THR A 147 -0.04 -15.36 3.24
C THR A 147 0.47 -16.39 2.24
N ALA A 148 -0.45 -16.97 1.47
CA ALA A 148 -0.10 -17.92 0.43
C ALA A 148 0.81 -17.22 -0.58
N PRO A 149 2.00 -17.76 -0.87
CA PRO A 149 2.84 -17.17 -1.90
C PRO A 149 2.21 -17.45 -3.26
N ALA A 150 2.20 -16.42 -4.12
CA ALA A 150 1.80 -16.60 -5.50
C ALA A 150 2.64 -17.68 -6.20
N PRO A 151 2.06 -18.41 -7.18
CA PRO A 151 2.74 -19.50 -7.87
C PRO A 151 3.85 -19.01 -8.81
N TYR A 152 4.72 -19.94 -9.22
CA TYR A 152 5.77 -19.75 -10.25
C TYR A 152 6.73 -18.57 -10.02
N LEU A 153 7.24 -18.41 -8.79
CA LEU A 153 8.23 -17.38 -8.46
C LEU A 153 9.58 -17.66 -9.15
N ARG A 154 10.21 -16.60 -9.67
CA ARG A 154 11.54 -16.70 -10.32
C ARG A 154 12.67 -16.68 -9.28
N GLY A 155 13.56 -17.66 -9.37
CA GLY A 155 14.82 -17.70 -8.61
C GLY A 155 14.79 -18.54 -7.33
N VAL A 156 15.94 -19.16 -7.01
CA VAL A 156 16.10 -20.09 -5.87
C VAL A 156 15.69 -19.44 -4.55
N LYS A 157 16.14 -18.20 -4.29
CA LYS A 157 15.80 -17.46 -3.05
C LYS A 157 14.29 -17.25 -2.91
N ALA A 158 13.60 -16.88 -4.01
CA ALA A 158 12.16 -16.66 -3.98
C ALA A 158 11.40 -17.97 -3.72
N ASN A 159 11.84 -19.07 -4.31
CA ASN A 159 11.26 -20.40 -4.07
C ASN A 159 11.46 -20.88 -2.62
N ILE A 160 12.65 -20.68 -2.04
CA ILE A 160 12.90 -20.99 -0.62
C ILE A 160 11.97 -20.17 0.28
N CYS A 161 11.84 -18.87 0.02
CA CYS A 161 10.92 -18.01 0.77
C CYS A 161 9.46 -18.46 0.62
N ALA A 162 9.05 -18.94 -0.56
CA ALA A 162 7.71 -19.44 -0.82
C ALA A 162 7.43 -20.73 -0.03
N ILE A 163 8.38 -21.67 -0.01
CA ILE A 163 8.26 -22.90 0.79
C ILE A 163 8.09 -22.54 2.27
N ALA A 164 8.90 -21.61 2.78
CA ALA A 164 8.77 -21.13 4.15
C ALA A 164 7.40 -20.51 4.42
N LYS A 165 6.91 -19.62 3.54
CA LYS A 165 5.57 -19.01 3.66
C LYS A 165 4.44 -20.06 3.66
N ARG A 166 4.49 -21.04 2.77
CA ARG A 166 3.50 -22.14 2.73
C ARG A 166 3.49 -22.92 4.04
N LYS A 167 4.69 -23.28 4.56
CA LYS A 167 4.82 -23.93 5.86
C LYS A 167 4.13 -23.11 6.96
N TRP A 168 4.36 -21.80 7.01
CA TRP A 168 3.71 -20.93 7.99
C TRP A 168 2.19 -20.85 7.82
N CYS A 169 1.69 -20.79 6.58
CA CYS A 169 0.23 -20.83 6.32
C CYS A 169 -0.40 -22.13 6.83
N THR A 170 0.22 -23.27 6.54
CA THR A 170 -0.24 -24.58 7.05
C THR A 170 -0.16 -24.65 8.57
N MET A 171 0.91 -24.14 9.17
CA MET A 171 1.06 -24.09 10.63
C MET A 171 0.01 -23.20 11.28
N SER A 172 -0.32 -22.06 10.67
CA SER A 172 -1.35 -21.14 11.13
C SER A 172 -2.72 -21.83 11.22
N ALA A 173 -3.11 -22.53 10.16
CA ALA A 173 -4.35 -23.31 10.15
C ALA A 173 -4.34 -24.44 11.21
N LYS A 174 -3.24 -25.19 11.33
CA LYS A 174 -3.12 -26.29 12.30
C LYS A 174 -3.11 -25.82 13.76
N LYS A 175 -2.59 -24.62 14.04
CA LYS A 175 -2.40 -24.09 15.40
C LYS A 175 -3.37 -22.97 15.75
N GLU A 176 -4.44 -22.77 14.99
CA GLU A 176 -5.38 -21.67 15.22
C GLU A 176 -5.93 -21.65 16.66
N LYS A 177 -6.29 -22.82 17.21
CA LYS A 177 -6.74 -22.96 18.60
C LYS A 177 -5.64 -22.60 19.60
N GLU A 178 -4.40 -23.05 19.38
CA GLU A 178 -3.26 -22.70 20.26
C GLU A 178 -2.96 -21.20 20.23
N ILE A 179 -3.06 -20.57 19.05
CA ILE A 179 -2.90 -19.13 18.86
C ILE A 179 -3.94 -18.37 19.69
N LYS A 180 -5.22 -18.74 19.54
CA LYS A 180 -6.33 -18.13 20.28
C LYS A 180 -6.15 -18.29 21.79
N LEU A 181 -5.82 -19.49 22.26
CA LEU A 181 -5.56 -19.76 23.68
C LEU A 181 -4.36 -18.97 24.21
N PHE A 182 -3.29 -18.83 23.41
CA PHE A 182 -2.11 -18.07 23.80
C PHE A 182 -2.42 -16.59 24.03
N TYR A 183 -3.13 -15.94 23.10
CA TYR A 183 -3.50 -14.54 23.24
C TYR A 183 -4.57 -14.32 24.31
N GLY A 184 -5.53 -15.24 24.47
CA GLY A 184 -6.49 -15.21 25.57
C GLY A 184 -5.83 -15.33 26.94
N ARG A 185 -4.85 -16.24 27.09
CA ARG A 185 -4.06 -16.35 28.31
C ARG A 185 -3.19 -15.12 28.55
N LEU A 186 -2.52 -14.58 27.52
CA LEU A 186 -1.74 -13.34 27.66
C LEU A 186 -2.61 -12.18 28.12
N ALA A 187 -3.83 -12.07 27.58
CA ALA A 187 -4.81 -11.08 28.00
C ALA A 187 -5.19 -11.25 29.48
N GLU A 188 -5.50 -12.48 29.91
CA GLU A 188 -5.88 -12.79 31.30
C GLU A 188 -4.74 -12.52 32.29
N GLU A 189 -3.54 -13.05 32.00
CA GLU A 189 -2.33 -12.80 32.79
C GLU A 189 -2.02 -11.30 32.87
N SER A 190 -2.42 -10.52 31.86
CA SER A 190 -2.16 -9.08 31.81
C SER A 190 -3.13 -8.23 32.63
N LYS A 191 -4.02 -8.85 33.42
CA LYS A 191 -4.79 -8.16 34.48
C LYS A 191 -3.96 -7.91 35.74
N THR A 192 -2.90 -8.69 35.96
CA THR A 192 -2.04 -8.59 37.15
C THR A 192 -0.64 -8.13 36.76
N PRO A 193 -0.11 -7.03 37.34
CA PRO A 193 1.24 -6.55 37.02
C PRO A 193 2.33 -7.58 37.27
N THR A 194 3.20 -7.77 36.28
CA THR A 194 4.43 -8.56 36.42
C THR A 194 5.67 -7.71 36.19
N LYS A 195 6.87 -8.20 36.54
CA LYS A 195 8.14 -7.49 36.30
C LYS A 195 8.39 -7.13 34.82
N TYR A 196 8.13 -8.07 33.92
CA TYR A 196 8.39 -7.91 32.49
C TYR A 196 7.11 -7.61 31.70
N ALA A 197 7.29 -6.93 30.58
CA ALA A 197 6.24 -6.56 29.64
C ALA A 197 6.65 -6.89 28.20
N LEU A 198 5.66 -7.07 27.33
CA LEU A 198 5.81 -7.48 25.93
C LEU A 198 4.90 -6.64 25.03
N ILE A 199 5.50 -5.96 24.06
CA ILE A 199 4.77 -5.32 22.96
C ILE A 199 4.64 -6.35 21.83
N PRO A 200 3.45 -6.84 21.46
CA PRO A 200 3.33 -8.01 20.59
C PRO A 200 4.08 -7.86 19.26
N VAL A 201 3.92 -6.72 18.59
CA VAL A 201 4.45 -6.51 17.23
C VAL A 201 5.95 -6.24 17.17
N GLN A 202 6.61 -6.05 18.32
CA GLN A 202 8.01 -5.62 18.35
C GLN A 202 8.96 -6.82 18.27
N ASP A 203 9.76 -6.87 17.20
CA ASP A 203 10.65 -8.03 16.94
C ASP A 203 11.88 -8.08 17.86
N LYS A 204 12.34 -6.97 18.43
CA LYS A 204 13.44 -6.95 19.41
C LYS A 204 13.07 -6.01 20.56
N GLN A 205 13.03 -6.56 21.76
CA GLN A 205 12.66 -5.85 22.99
C GLN A 205 13.45 -6.45 24.15
N THR A 206 14.41 -5.67 24.63
CA THR A 206 15.37 -5.98 25.70
C THR A 206 15.45 -4.78 26.63
N GLY A 207 16.26 -4.84 27.70
CA GLY A 207 16.57 -3.65 28.51
C GLY A 207 15.34 -2.95 29.05
N VAL A 208 15.19 -1.65 28.81
CA VAL A 208 14.04 -0.87 29.31
C VAL A 208 12.75 -1.23 28.57
N MET A 209 12.83 -1.69 27.31
CA MET A 209 11.63 -2.02 26.52
C MET A 209 10.83 -3.21 27.08
N ASN A 210 11.47 -4.12 27.80
CA ASN A 210 10.79 -5.31 28.32
C ASN A 210 10.43 -5.22 29.80
N LEU A 211 10.58 -4.04 30.43
CA LEU A 211 10.28 -3.84 31.84
C LEU A 211 8.95 -3.13 32.00
N THR A 212 8.09 -3.68 32.85
CA THR A 212 6.79 -3.05 33.18
C THR A 212 6.97 -1.65 33.76
N LYS A 213 7.99 -1.45 34.62
CA LYS A 213 8.28 -0.15 35.25
C LYS A 213 8.50 0.97 34.24
N THR A 214 9.01 0.67 33.04
CA THR A 214 9.27 1.67 32.01
C THR A 214 7.95 2.27 31.48
N TYR A 215 6.89 1.46 31.39
CA TYR A 215 5.57 1.91 30.96
C TYR A 215 4.70 2.45 32.09
N GLN A 216 5.09 2.21 33.35
CA GLN A 216 4.48 2.85 34.53
C GLN A 216 5.10 4.23 34.81
N ASN A 217 6.39 4.40 34.49
CA ASN A 217 7.13 5.64 34.69
C ASN A 217 7.02 6.55 33.46
N VAL A 218 5.87 7.19 33.32
CA VAL A 218 5.60 8.20 32.29
C VAL A 218 5.67 9.61 32.87
N GLU A 219 5.92 10.59 32.02
CA GLU A 219 5.87 12.02 32.32
C GLU A 219 5.09 12.77 31.26
N ASN A 220 4.63 13.98 31.62
CA ASN A 220 4.01 14.87 30.65
C ASN A 220 5.10 15.46 29.75
N CYS A 221 4.84 15.44 28.45
CA CYS A 221 5.69 15.99 27.41
C CYS A 221 4.81 16.81 26.44
N GLU A 222 5.38 17.83 25.83
CA GLU A 222 4.70 18.56 24.76
C GLU A 222 4.87 17.80 23.42
N PHE A 223 3.79 17.70 22.67
CA PHE A 223 3.77 17.15 21.31
C PHE A 223 2.80 17.93 20.44
N SER A 224 3.31 18.77 19.53
CA SER A 224 2.49 19.61 18.64
C SER A 224 1.47 20.49 19.39
N GLY A 225 1.86 21.06 20.54
CA GLY A 225 0.99 21.89 21.38
C GLY A 225 -0.04 21.10 22.22
N ILE A 226 0.06 19.77 22.26
CA ILE A 226 -0.75 18.90 23.12
C ILE A 226 0.14 18.37 24.25
N GLN A 227 -0.35 18.42 25.49
CA GLN A 227 0.32 17.77 26.62
C GLN A 227 -0.02 16.28 26.62
N VAL A 228 0.94 15.44 26.29
CA VAL A 228 0.77 13.99 26.20
C VAL A 228 1.69 13.27 27.19
N MET A 229 1.51 11.97 27.36
CA MET A 229 2.37 11.16 28.21
C MET A 229 3.46 10.45 27.40
N CYS A 230 4.70 10.55 27.87
CA CYS A 230 5.88 9.90 27.30
C CYS A 230 6.57 9.05 28.38
N ILE A 231 7.25 7.97 27.99
CA ILE A 231 8.13 7.25 28.92
C ILE A 231 9.31 8.14 29.31
N LYS A 232 9.67 8.20 30.60
CA LYS A 232 10.80 9.03 31.07
C LYS A 232 12.14 8.61 30.46
N GLU A 233 12.35 7.31 30.29
CA GLU A 233 13.57 6.73 29.72
C GLU A 233 13.51 6.67 28.17
N SER A 234 12.88 7.66 27.52
CA SER A 234 12.61 7.69 26.08
C SER A 234 13.86 7.51 25.22
N GLN A 235 14.96 8.19 25.56
CA GLN A 235 16.22 8.10 24.83
C GLN A 235 16.76 6.66 24.77
N GLU A 236 16.81 5.96 25.91
CA GLU A 236 17.31 4.59 25.99
C GLU A 236 16.34 3.60 25.31
N TRP A 237 15.03 3.81 25.48
CA TRP A 237 14.02 3.01 24.79
C TRP A 237 14.16 3.13 23.27
N LEU A 238 14.31 4.35 22.75
CA LEU A 238 14.52 4.60 21.32
C LEU A 238 15.84 3.99 20.82
N ARG A 239 16.89 3.92 21.65
CA ARG A 239 18.21 3.34 21.28
C ARG A 239 18.11 1.83 21.11
N GLN A 240 17.26 1.20 21.90
CA GLN A 240 16.96 -0.23 21.79
C GLN A 240 16.00 -0.54 20.63
N CYS A 241 15.08 0.38 20.32
CA CYS A 241 14.12 0.21 19.22
C CYS A 241 14.73 0.45 17.82
N TYR A 242 15.64 1.42 17.70
CA TYR A 242 16.20 1.85 16.42
C TYR A 242 17.72 1.97 16.45
N THR A 243 18.39 1.35 15.48
CA THR A 243 19.80 1.64 15.18
C THR A 243 19.95 3.03 14.58
N ASP A 244 21.13 3.65 14.69
CA ASP A 244 21.39 4.99 14.16
C ASP A 244 21.09 5.10 12.66
N ASN A 245 21.49 4.09 11.89
CA ASN A 245 21.20 4.02 10.46
C ASN A 245 19.69 3.96 10.17
N LYS A 246 18.92 3.24 11.02
CA LYS A 246 17.47 3.17 10.87
C LYS A 246 16.81 4.50 11.24
N ARG A 247 17.28 5.18 12.29
CA ARG A 247 16.81 6.53 12.67
C ARG A 247 17.03 7.53 11.54
N LYS A 248 18.27 7.65 11.03
CA LYS A 248 18.60 8.53 9.89
C LYS A 248 17.74 8.27 8.66
N LYS A 249 17.42 6.99 8.39
CA LYS A 249 16.53 6.63 7.28
C LYS A 249 15.09 7.05 7.52
N ILE A 250 14.59 7.01 8.76
CA ILE A 250 13.24 7.43 9.11
C ILE A 250 13.13 8.95 9.03
N THR A 251 14.03 9.67 9.71
CA THR A 251 13.97 11.14 9.81
C THR A 251 14.28 11.84 8.48
N GLY A 252 15.00 11.17 7.56
CA GLY A 252 15.28 11.69 6.22
C GLY A 252 14.18 11.45 5.18
N GLN A 253 13.04 10.86 5.54
CA GLN A 253 11.93 10.64 4.60
C GLN A 253 11.11 11.92 4.39
N LYS A 254 10.56 12.10 3.19
CA LYS A 254 9.57 13.14 2.93
C LYS A 254 8.19 12.65 3.33
N ALA A 255 7.36 13.58 3.79
CA ALA A 255 5.96 13.33 4.09
C ALA A 255 5.20 12.89 2.83
N ASN A 256 4.30 11.92 2.97
CA ASN A 256 3.32 11.64 1.94
C ASN A 256 2.22 12.71 1.99
N ARG A 257 1.99 13.43 0.88
CA ARG A 257 0.97 14.50 0.80
C ARG A 257 -0.44 13.99 1.08
N ALA A 258 -0.77 12.76 0.68
CA ALA A 258 -2.05 12.16 1.03
C ALA A 258 -2.20 11.88 2.52
N VAL A 259 -1.10 11.52 3.21
CA VAL A 259 -1.12 11.37 4.69
C VAL A 259 -1.33 12.73 5.35
N ILE A 260 -0.73 13.77 4.80
CA ILE A 260 -0.88 15.15 5.26
C ILE A 260 -2.31 15.66 5.10
N GLU A 261 -2.90 15.46 3.93
CA GLU A 261 -4.20 16.01 3.56
C GLU A 261 -5.36 15.15 4.06
N GLY A 262 -5.18 13.84 4.19
CA GLY A 262 -6.18 12.91 4.71
C GLY A 262 -6.73 11.94 3.65
N PRO A 263 -7.56 10.99 4.09
CA PRO A 263 -8.17 9.96 3.24
C PRO A 263 -9.08 10.53 2.14
N GLU A 264 -9.65 11.71 2.32
CA GLU A 264 -10.46 12.43 1.34
C GLU A 264 -9.67 12.72 0.07
N THR A 265 -8.40 13.12 0.17
CA THR A 265 -7.54 13.34 -1.00
C THR A 265 -7.37 12.07 -1.80
N ILE A 266 -7.19 10.91 -1.15
CA ILE A 266 -7.10 9.62 -1.85
C ILE A 266 -8.41 9.27 -2.53
N ARG A 267 -9.54 9.45 -1.86
CA ARG A 267 -10.84 9.20 -2.49
C ARG A 267 -11.04 10.10 -3.72
N ARG A 268 -10.63 11.36 -3.66
CA ARG A 268 -10.72 12.28 -4.81
C ARG A 268 -9.83 11.84 -5.97
N VAL A 269 -8.61 11.37 -5.69
CA VAL A 269 -7.73 10.79 -6.71
C VAL A 269 -8.38 9.57 -7.37
N GLN A 270 -8.97 8.68 -6.56
CA GLN A 270 -9.72 7.53 -7.04
C GLN A 270 -10.91 7.92 -7.94
N MET A 271 -11.68 8.96 -7.56
CA MET A 271 -12.80 9.43 -8.39
C MET A 271 -12.34 10.04 -9.71
N VAL A 272 -11.23 10.78 -9.73
CA VAL A 272 -10.62 11.25 -10.99
C VAL A 272 -10.16 10.07 -11.84
N ALA A 273 -9.52 9.05 -11.25
CA ALA A 273 -9.10 7.87 -11.99
C ALA A 273 -10.31 7.10 -12.57
N LEU A 274 -11.41 6.98 -11.82
CA LEU A 274 -12.66 6.39 -12.30
C LEU A 274 -13.25 7.16 -13.48
N GLU A 275 -13.26 8.49 -13.44
CA GLU A 275 -13.70 9.35 -14.54
C GLU A 275 -12.89 9.08 -15.83
N ILE A 276 -11.57 8.93 -15.70
CA ILE A 276 -10.70 8.57 -16.82
C ILE A 276 -11.03 7.16 -17.34
N LEU A 277 -11.26 6.19 -16.44
CA LEU A 277 -11.62 4.82 -16.82
C LEU A 277 -12.97 4.78 -17.56
N CYS A 278 -13.97 5.55 -17.13
CA CYS A 278 -15.25 5.65 -17.81
C CYS A 278 -15.12 6.23 -19.22
N GLU A 279 -14.27 7.25 -19.40
CA GLU A 279 -14.00 7.81 -20.73
C GLU A 279 -13.26 6.80 -21.63
N PHE A 280 -12.25 6.12 -21.08
CA PHE A 280 -11.54 5.05 -21.79
C PHE A 280 -12.50 3.94 -22.24
N ASP A 281 -13.36 3.46 -21.33
CA ASP A 281 -14.37 2.44 -21.60
C ASP A 281 -15.38 2.89 -22.66
N ARG A 282 -15.83 4.15 -22.63
CA ARG A 282 -16.72 4.73 -23.65
C ARG A 282 -16.12 4.61 -25.04
N VAL A 283 -14.86 5.05 -25.21
CA VAL A 283 -14.15 4.96 -26.49
C VAL A 283 -13.94 3.50 -26.91
N CYS A 284 -13.55 2.63 -25.97
CA CYS A 284 -13.37 1.21 -26.27
C CYS A 284 -14.67 0.54 -26.75
N LYS A 285 -15.80 0.77 -26.06
CA LYS A 285 -17.11 0.22 -26.41
C LYS A 285 -17.60 0.74 -27.77
N ALA A 286 -17.44 2.03 -28.06
CA ALA A 286 -17.83 2.61 -29.34
C ALA A 286 -17.10 1.99 -30.55
N HIS A 287 -15.87 1.52 -30.35
CA HIS A 287 -15.04 0.95 -31.42
C HIS A 287 -14.83 -0.56 -31.30
N ASN A 288 -15.59 -1.25 -30.43
CA ASN A 288 -15.46 -2.69 -30.17
C ASN A 288 -14.01 -3.11 -29.86
N ILE A 289 -13.33 -2.31 -29.05
CA ILE A 289 -11.96 -2.54 -28.61
C ILE A 289 -11.99 -3.30 -27.29
N LYS A 290 -11.32 -4.45 -27.24
CA LYS A 290 -11.30 -5.30 -26.06
C LYS A 290 -10.19 -4.91 -25.10
N TYR A 291 -10.53 -4.87 -23.82
CA TYR A 291 -9.60 -4.72 -22.71
C TYR A 291 -10.11 -5.49 -21.49
N ILE A 292 -9.32 -5.54 -20.42
CA ILE A 292 -9.74 -6.04 -19.11
C ILE A 292 -9.21 -5.13 -18.00
N LEU A 293 -9.92 -5.05 -16.87
CA LEU A 293 -9.33 -4.54 -15.63
C LEU A 293 -8.09 -5.37 -15.26
N ALA A 294 -7.02 -4.71 -14.81
CA ALA A 294 -5.75 -5.35 -14.52
C ALA A 294 -5.44 -5.40 -13.02
N ALA A 295 -4.61 -6.39 -12.65
CA ALA A 295 -3.90 -6.45 -11.37
C ALA A 295 -4.70 -5.96 -10.14
N GLY A 296 -4.28 -4.84 -9.53
CA GLY A 296 -4.88 -4.27 -8.32
C GLY A 296 -6.32 -3.80 -8.54
N THR A 297 -6.60 -3.22 -9.71
CA THR A 297 -7.94 -2.79 -10.12
C THR A 297 -8.92 -3.95 -10.22
N LEU A 298 -8.54 -5.06 -10.87
CA LEU A 298 -9.37 -6.27 -10.93
C LEU A 298 -9.56 -6.90 -9.54
N LEU A 299 -8.50 -6.94 -8.74
CA LEU A 299 -8.59 -7.40 -7.35
C LEU A 299 -9.54 -6.53 -6.52
N GLY A 300 -9.52 -5.21 -6.74
CA GLY A 300 -10.46 -4.25 -6.16
C GLY A 300 -11.89 -4.55 -6.56
N ALA A 301 -12.17 -4.71 -7.86
CA ALA A 301 -13.50 -5.06 -8.36
C ALA A 301 -14.03 -6.34 -7.68
N VAL A 302 -13.23 -7.40 -7.59
CA VAL A 302 -13.64 -8.67 -6.98
C VAL A 302 -13.78 -8.58 -5.46
N ARG A 303 -12.89 -7.87 -4.76
CA ARG A 303 -12.82 -7.89 -3.28
C ARG A 303 -13.64 -6.78 -2.61
N HIS A 304 -13.72 -5.63 -3.25
CA HIS A 304 -14.27 -4.37 -2.73
C HIS A 304 -15.40 -3.78 -3.58
N GLN A 305 -15.73 -4.39 -4.74
CA GLN A 305 -16.68 -3.83 -5.73
C GLN A 305 -16.27 -2.42 -6.19
N GLY A 306 -14.98 -2.13 -6.13
CA GLY A 306 -14.43 -0.79 -6.34
C GLY A 306 -12.94 -0.75 -5.99
N PHE A 307 -12.42 0.43 -5.67
CA PHE A 307 -11.02 0.57 -5.30
C PHE A 307 -10.65 -0.23 -4.05
N ILE A 308 -9.46 -0.83 -4.06
CA ILE A 308 -8.78 -1.17 -2.82
C ILE A 308 -8.52 0.16 -2.09
N PRO A 309 -8.95 0.33 -0.82
CA PRO A 309 -9.01 1.66 -0.20
C PRO A 309 -7.70 2.46 -0.16
N TRP A 310 -6.57 1.75 -0.07
CA TRP A 310 -5.22 2.31 -0.02
C TRP A 310 -4.50 2.29 -1.38
N ASP A 311 -5.20 1.98 -2.46
CA ASP A 311 -4.67 1.99 -3.83
C ASP A 311 -5.02 3.31 -4.52
N ASP A 312 -4.12 3.83 -5.35
CA ASP A 312 -4.22 5.19 -5.91
C ASP A 312 -4.11 5.26 -7.43
N ASP A 313 -4.14 4.12 -8.13
CA ASP A 313 -4.12 4.02 -9.58
C ASP A 313 -5.15 3.03 -10.15
N ILE A 314 -5.32 3.08 -11.47
CA ILE A 314 -6.08 2.12 -12.26
C ILE A 314 -5.16 1.59 -13.35
N ASP A 315 -5.11 0.26 -13.45
CA ASP A 315 -4.45 -0.45 -14.54
C ASP A 315 -5.50 -1.14 -15.40
N VAL A 316 -5.31 -1.10 -16.73
CA VAL A 316 -6.04 -1.95 -17.68
C VAL A 316 -5.07 -2.73 -18.55
N PHE A 317 -5.40 -3.98 -18.86
CA PHE A 317 -4.66 -4.77 -19.83
C PHE A 317 -5.42 -4.89 -21.15
N MET A 318 -4.69 -4.92 -22.26
CA MET A 318 -5.26 -5.23 -23.57
C MET A 318 -4.22 -5.89 -24.47
N LEU A 319 -4.67 -6.50 -25.57
CA LEU A 319 -3.75 -7.02 -26.59
C LEU A 319 -3.12 -5.85 -27.37
N ASN A 320 -1.90 -6.01 -27.86
CA ASN A 320 -1.22 -4.95 -28.63
C ASN A 320 -2.02 -4.55 -29.88
N GLU A 321 -2.71 -5.49 -30.53
CA GLU A 321 -3.63 -5.18 -31.64
C GLU A 321 -4.80 -4.26 -31.23
N GLU A 322 -5.31 -4.41 -30.00
CA GLU A 322 -6.37 -3.56 -29.44
C GLU A 322 -5.84 -2.19 -29.01
N TRP A 323 -4.63 -2.15 -28.43
CA TRP A 323 -3.92 -0.91 -28.13
C TRP A 323 -3.71 -0.05 -29.39
N LEU A 324 -3.27 -0.65 -30.50
CA LEU A 324 -3.06 0.09 -31.75
C LEU A 324 -4.36 0.65 -32.33
N LYS A 325 -5.48 -0.06 -32.19
CA LYS A 325 -6.80 0.47 -32.55
C LYS A 325 -7.15 1.66 -31.66
N PHE A 326 -7.00 1.49 -30.35
CA PHE A 326 -7.31 2.53 -29.36
C PHE A 326 -6.49 3.80 -29.58
N GLU A 327 -5.15 3.68 -29.69
CA GLU A 327 -4.25 4.82 -29.89
C GLU A 327 -4.67 5.65 -31.10
N LYS A 328 -5.10 4.98 -32.18
CA LYS A 328 -5.55 5.65 -33.41
C LYS A 328 -6.89 6.36 -33.23
N VAL A 329 -7.91 5.70 -32.68
CA VAL A 329 -9.24 6.32 -32.56
C VAL A 329 -9.27 7.39 -31.46
N ALA A 330 -8.44 7.27 -30.44
CA ALA A 330 -8.34 8.24 -29.36
C ALA A 330 -7.86 9.63 -29.83
N GLU A 331 -7.21 9.73 -31.00
CA GLU A 331 -6.84 11.03 -31.60
C GLU A 331 -8.08 11.90 -31.88
N THR A 332 -9.23 11.29 -32.17
CA THR A 332 -10.48 12.00 -32.50
C THR A 332 -11.59 11.79 -31.48
N GLU A 333 -11.61 10.64 -30.82
CA GLU A 333 -12.75 10.22 -29.99
C GLU A 333 -12.59 10.54 -28.51
N LEU A 334 -11.35 10.70 -28.03
CA LEU A 334 -11.08 11.06 -26.64
C LEU A 334 -11.43 12.55 -26.43
N ASP A 335 -12.13 12.87 -25.34
CA ASP A 335 -12.37 14.25 -24.91
C ASP A 335 -11.03 14.96 -24.57
N GLN A 336 -10.43 15.60 -25.57
CA GLN A 336 -9.11 16.24 -25.48
C GLN A 336 -9.11 17.48 -24.57
N GLU A 337 -10.27 18.07 -24.30
CA GLU A 337 -10.36 19.18 -23.34
C GLU A 337 -10.10 18.66 -21.93
N ARG A 338 -10.69 17.51 -21.58
CA ARG A 338 -10.60 16.94 -20.23
C ARG A 338 -9.44 15.97 -20.06
N PHE A 339 -8.99 15.31 -21.11
CA PHE A 339 -7.99 14.25 -21.03
C PHE A 339 -6.82 14.44 -22.02
N PHE A 340 -5.69 13.84 -21.67
CA PHE A 340 -4.49 13.81 -22.50
C PHE A 340 -3.99 12.37 -22.63
N LEU A 341 -3.93 11.86 -23.86
CA LEU A 341 -3.32 10.56 -24.13
C LEU A 341 -1.80 10.71 -24.20
N ARG A 342 -1.11 10.26 -23.15
CA ARG A 342 0.36 10.23 -23.07
C ARG A 342 0.90 9.00 -23.77
N THR A 343 1.71 9.26 -24.78
CA THR A 343 2.50 8.28 -25.52
C THR A 343 3.86 8.90 -25.89
N GLN A 344 4.73 8.08 -26.47
CA GLN A 344 6.01 8.51 -27.03
C GLN A 344 5.87 9.47 -28.23
N LYS A 345 4.68 9.57 -28.82
CA LYS A 345 4.36 10.54 -29.87
C LYS A 345 3.96 11.89 -29.28
N THR A 346 3.16 11.89 -28.22
CA THR A 346 2.48 13.08 -27.68
C THR A 346 3.22 13.77 -26.53
N ASP A 347 4.08 13.06 -25.79
CA ASP A 347 4.78 13.59 -24.61
C ASP A 347 6.31 13.57 -24.83
N GLN A 348 6.96 14.70 -24.54
CA GLN A 348 8.37 14.92 -24.88
C GLN A 348 9.29 14.00 -24.07
N ASP A 349 9.11 13.98 -22.76
CA ASP A 349 9.92 13.21 -21.82
C ASP A 349 9.19 11.93 -21.39
N ASP A 350 8.41 11.33 -22.30
CA ASP A 350 7.78 10.05 -22.01
C ASP A 350 8.83 8.97 -21.79
N ASN A 351 8.81 8.42 -20.60
CA ASN A 351 9.75 7.42 -20.11
C ASN A 351 9.12 6.03 -20.05
N LEU A 352 7.85 5.91 -20.44
CA LEU A 352 7.06 4.69 -20.37
C LEU A 352 7.11 3.93 -21.69
N VAL A 353 6.79 2.63 -21.58
CA VAL A 353 6.68 1.71 -22.73
C VAL A 353 5.23 1.28 -22.98
N PHE A 354 4.30 1.96 -22.32
CA PHE A 354 2.87 1.73 -22.30
C PHE A 354 2.16 3.09 -22.25
N GLY A 355 0.88 3.14 -22.58
CA GLY A 355 0.12 4.38 -22.66
C GLY A 355 -0.46 4.81 -21.31
N GLN A 356 -0.68 6.11 -21.13
CA GLN A 356 -1.48 6.63 -20.03
C GLN A 356 -2.53 7.60 -20.55
N ILE A 357 -3.73 7.60 -19.98
CA ILE A 357 -4.65 8.73 -20.14
C ILE A 357 -4.58 9.55 -18.87
N LYS A 358 -4.34 10.85 -19.01
CA LYS A 358 -4.19 11.79 -17.91
C LYS A 358 -5.35 12.77 -17.86
N ARG A 359 -5.79 13.15 -16.66
CA ARG A 359 -6.80 14.20 -16.48
C ARG A 359 -6.15 15.58 -16.55
N ASN A 360 -6.56 16.38 -17.54
CA ASN A 360 -6.16 17.78 -17.67
C ASN A 360 -6.64 18.60 -16.47
N GLY A 361 -5.88 19.61 -16.07
CA GLY A 361 -6.22 20.43 -14.90
C GLY A 361 -6.07 19.69 -13.56
N THR A 362 -5.33 18.58 -13.51
CA THR A 362 -4.86 17.96 -12.26
C THR A 362 -3.33 17.88 -12.25
N VAL A 363 -2.72 17.69 -11.08
CA VAL A 363 -1.29 17.43 -10.93
C VAL A 363 -1.13 16.13 -10.16
N TYR A 364 -0.34 15.21 -10.72
CA TYR A 364 0.16 14.04 -10.01
C TYR A 364 1.61 13.78 -10.45
N VAL A 365 2.58 14.13 -9.61
CA VAL A 365 4.00 14.09 -9.96
C VAL A 365 4.82 13.49 -8.81
N LYS A 366 5.51 12.38 -9.08
CA LYS A 366 6.43 11.79 -8.09
C LYS A 366 7.61 12.72 -7.83
N ASP A 367 8.14 12.69 -6.62
CA ASP A 367 9.28 13.53 -6.21
C ASP A 367 10.47 13.42 -7.19
N GLY A 368 11.12 14.55 -7.47
CA GLY A 368 12.22 14.65 -8.43
C GLY A 368 11.81 14.55 -9.91
N ARG A 369 10.51 14.44 -10.24
CA ARG A 369 10.04 14.39 -11.63
C ARG A 369 9.44 15.70 -12.16
N SER A 370 9.33 16.73 -11.33
CA SER A 370 8.76 18.02 -11.71
C SER A 370 9.57 18.78 -12.76
N ALA A 371 10.86 18.44 -12.91
CA ALA A 371 11.80 19.05 -13.85
C ALA A 371 11.67 18.54 -15.30
N PHE A 372 10.92 17.47 -15.54
CA PHE A 372 10.76 16.90 -16.89
C PHE A 372 9.52 17.47 -17.57
N ASN A 373 9.60 17.63 -18.89
CA ASN A 373 8.51 18.06 -19.74
C ASN A 373 7.57 16.88 -20.06
N THR A 374 6.84 16.45 -19.04
CA THR A 374 5.75 15.48 -19.16
C THR A 374 4.46 16.08 -18.67
N HIS A 375 3.34 15.67 -19.27
CA HIS A 375 2.03 16.09 -18.83
C HIS A 375 1.81 15.71 -17.35
N LYS A 376 1.48 16.69 -16.51
CA LYS A 376 1.23 16.48 -15.09
C LYS A 376 -0.26 16.21 -14.93
N GLY A 377 -0.62 15.09 -14.32
CA GLY A 377 -2.02 14.73 -14.15
C GLY A 377 -2.20 13.32 -13.61
N ILE A 378 -3.30 13.12 -12.89
CA ILE A 378 -3.75 11.80 -12.45
C ILE A 378 -3.99 10.95 -13.70
N ALA A 379 -3.61 9.68 -13.64
CA ALA A 379 -3.54 8.82 -14.80
C ALA A 379 -4.17 7.45 -14.54
N ILE A 380 -4.60 6.80 -15.62
CA ILE A 380 -4.74 5.34 -15.67
C ILE A 380 -3.68 4.78 -16.62
N ASP A 381 -3.20 3.57 -16.32
CA ASP A 381 -2.17 2.88 -17.10
C ASP A 381 -2.80 1.88 -18.07
N ILE A 382 -2.45 1.99 -19.36
CA ILE A 382 -2.92 1.09 -20.43
C ILE A 382 -1.77 0.18 -20.84
N LEU A 383 -1.83 -1.08 -20.42
CA LEU A 383 -0.71 -2.02 -20.45
C LEU A 383 -0.91 -3.09 -21.54
N PRO A 384 -0.19 -3.01 -22.68
CA PRO A 384 -0.35 -3.95 -23.77
C PRO A 384 0.35 -5.30 -23.54
N PHE A 385 -0.28 -6.36 -24.01
CA PHE A 385 0.29 -7.72 -24.11
C PHE A 385 0.67 -8.04 -25.56
N TYR A 386 1.80 -8.70 -25.73
CA TYR A 386 2.35 -9.05 -27.04
C TYR A 386 2.27 -10.56 -27.28
N ASN A 387 2.34 -11.02 -28.54
CA ASN A 387 2.44 -12.44 -28.83
C ASN A 387 3.76 -13.00 -28.26
N SER A 388 3.70 -14.14 -27.57
CA SER A 388 4.88 -14.81 -27.04
C SER A 388 5.51 -15.72 -28.10
N PRO A 389 6.85 -15.81 -28.21
CA PRO A 389 7.48 -16.86 -28.99
C PRO A 389 7.22 -18.24 -28.36
N ASP A 390 7.29 -19.29 -29.20
CA ASP A 390 7.13 -20.70 -28.80
C ASP A 390 8.40 -21.32 -28.20
N SER A 391 9.51 -20.60 -28.26
CA SER A 391 10.76 -20.99 -27.62
C SER A 391 10.97 -20.19 -26.34
N ARG A 392 11.17 -20.91 -25.23
CA ARG A 392 11.53 -20.31 -23.94
C ARG A 392 12.81 -19.48 -24.01
N ILE A 393 13.80 -19.93 -24.79
CA ILE A 393 15.06 -19.19 -24.96
C ILE A 393 14.77 -17.86 -25.65
N MET A 394 13.98 -17.90 -26.74
CA MET A 394 13.61 -16.69 -27.47
C MET A 394 12.79 -15.73 -26.61
N PHE A 395 11.89 -16.26 -25.77
CA PHE A 395 11.13 -15.46 -24.81
C PHE A 395 12.04 -14.74 -23.81
N GLU A 396 13.04 -15.41 -23.24
CA GLU A 396 13.97 -14.75 -22.31
C GLU A 396 14.86 -13.72 -23.03
N ILE A 397 15.26 -13.97 -24.29
CA ILE A 397 15.96 -12.98 -25.12
C ILE A 397 15.07 -11.76 -25.37
N GLN A 398 13.84 -11.97 -25.82
CA GLN A 398 12.86 -10.91 -26.04
C GLN A 398 12.67 -10.07 -24.77
N ASN A 399 12.45 -10.72 -23.62
CA ASN A 399 12.24 -10.05 -22.35
C ASN A 399 13.50 -9.29 -21.86
N ALA A 400 14.70 -9.86 -22.06
CA ALA A 400 15.95 -9.20 -21.70
C ALA A 400 16.21 -7.95 -22.54
N LEU A 401 16.02 -8.04 -23.87
CA LEU A 401 16.19 -6.91 -24.78
C LEU A 401 15.15 -5.82 -24.51
N CYS A 402 13.89 -6.20 -24.34
CA CYS A 402 12.85 -5.24 -23.97
C CYS A 402 13.15 -4.56 -22.63
N SER A 403 13.63 -5.31 -21.62
CA SER A 403 14.01 -4.73 -20.32
C SER A 403 15.17 -3.76 -20.43
N PHE A 404 16.15 -4.05 -21.28
CA PHE A 404 17.24 -3.14 -21.59
C PHE A 404 16.73 -1.87 -22.28
N PHE A 405 15.93 -1.97 -23.33
CA PHE A 405 15.39 -0.80 -24.03
C PHE A 405 14.42 0.03 -23.18
N LYS A 406 13.61 -0.59 -22.31
CA LYS A 406 12.83 0.12 -21.28
C LYS A 406 13.72 0.87 -20.29
N THR A 407 14.87 0.29 -19.94
CA THR A 407 15.84 1.00 -19.09
C THR A 407 16.41 2.21 -19.82
N MET A 408 16.66 2.09 -21.13
CA MET A 408 17.10 3.21 -21.97
C MET A 408 16.04 4.32 -22.08
N THR A 409 14.75 4.00 -22.23
CA THR A 409 13.69 5.03 -22.27
C THR A 409 13.66 5.87 -21.00
N TRP A 410 13.94 5.27 -19.85
CA TRP A 410 13.98 5.94 -18.55
C TRP A 410 15.32 6.59 -18.19
N ALA A 411 16.41 6.24 -18.88
CA ALA A 411 17.77 6.55 -18.43
C ALA A 411 18.07 8.04 -18.24
N HIS A 412 17.50 8.91 -19.08
CA HIS A 412 17.66 10.36 -18.98
C HIS A 412 17.08 10.92 -17.68
N MET A 413 15.96 10.37 -17.19
CA MET A 413 15.41 10.72 -15.88
C MET A 413 16.18 10.03 -14.75
N GLY A 414 16.53 8.75 -14.96
CA GLY A 414 17.12 7.90 -13.95
C GLY A 414 18.52 8.34 -13.51
N SER A 415 19.33 8.84 -14.45
CA SER A 415 20.69 9.31 -14.18
C SER A 415 20.73 10.41 -13.12
N GLY A 416 19.80 11.37 -13.17
CA GLY A 416 19.71 12.48 -12.20
C GLY A 416 19.40 12.03 -10.77
N SER A 417 18.77 10.86 -10.61
CA SER A 417 18.33 10.33 -9.31
C SER A 417 19.23 9.23 -8.72
N GLU A 418 20.12 8.63 -9.52
CA GLU A 418 20.93 7.48 -9.12
C GLU A 418 22.08 7.88 -8.18
N ARG A 419 22.15 7.27 -6.99
CA ARG A 419 23.16 7.58 -5.97
C ARG A 419 24.50 6.87 -6.22
N ASN A 420 24.48 5.71 -6.87
CA ASN A 420 25.69 4.96 -7.17
C ASN A 420 26.38 5.52 -8.41
N TRP A 421 27.64 5.94 -8.26
CA TRP A 421 28.38 6.63 -9.31
C TRP A 421 28.57 5.79 -10.60
N LEU A 422 28.84 4.48 -10.48
CA LEU A 422 29.01 3.59 -11.63
C LEU A 422 27.70 3.45 -12.40
N LYS A 423 26.59 3.24 -11.67
CA LYS A 423 25.26 3.14 -12.28
C LYS A 423 24.82 4.45 -12.92
N ARG A 424 25.13 5.57 -12.28
CA ARG A 424 24.86 6.91 -12.83
C ARG A 424 25.58 7.08 -14.17
N LYS A 425 26.88 6.77 -14.22
CA LYS A 425 27.67 6.83 -15.47
C LYS A 425 27.12 5.89 -16.55
N TYR A 426 26.68 4.69 -16.16
CA TYR A 426 25.99 3.78 -17.08
C TYR A 426 24.70 4.39 -17.65
N TYR A 427 23.85 4.98 -16.80
CA TYR A 427 22.63 5.68 -17.25
C TYR A 427 22.92 6.89 -18.13
N GLU A 428 23.90 7.72 -17.78
CA GLU A 428 24.36 8.84 -18.62
C GLU A 428 24.81 8.36 -20.00
N CYS A 429 25.52 7.22 -20.09
CA CYS A 429 25.96 6.66 -21.37
C CYS A 429 24.78 6.21 -22.24
N ILE A 430 23.83 5.46 -21.68
CA ILE A 430 22.70 4.95 -22.46
C ILE A 430 21.64 6.04 -22.74
N ALA A 431 21.58 7.11 -21.93
CA ALA A 431 20.71 8.27 -22.14
C ALA A 431 21.12 9.14 -23.35
N LYS A 432 22.28 8.90 -23.96
CA LYS A 432 22.68 9.53 -25.23
C LYS A 432 21.76 9.17 -26.40
N VAL A 433 21.05 8.04 -26.29
CA VAL A 433 19.99 7.66 -27.22
C VAL A 433 18.68 8.24 -26.69
N SER A 434 17.94 8.96 -27.55
CA SER A 434 16.66 9.54 -27.13
C SER A 434 15.67 8.48 -26.63
N ASN A 435 14.80 8.86 -25.71
CA ASN A 435 13.68 8.05 -25.24
C ASN A 435 12.85 7.52 -26.41
N LYS A 436 12.54 8.37 -27.40
CA LYS A 436 11.77 7.98 -28.60
C LYS A 436 12.45 6.86 -29.41
N LYS A 437 13.76 6.96 -29.67
CA LYS A 437 14.50 5.91 -30.38
C LYS A 437 14.64 4.64 -29.55
N SER A 438 14.81 4.79 -28.24
CA SER A 438 14.83 3.66 -27.29
C SER A 438 13.49 2.92 -27.26
N TYR A 439 12.37 3.64 -27.30
CA TYR A 439 11.04 3.06 -27.40
C TYR A 439 10.81 2.36 -28.73
N GLN A 440 11.26 2.92 -29.86
CA GLN A 440 11.17 2.24 -31.16
C GLN A 440 11.90 0.88 -31.15
N LEU A 441 13.08 0.82 -30.51
CA LEU A 441 13.82 -0.43 -30.32
C LEU A 441 13.07 -1.39 -29.39
N TYR A 442 12.54 -0.91 -28.26
CA TYR A 442 11.67 -1.69 -27.39
C TYR A 442 10.51 -2.29 -28.19
N TYR A 443 9.77 -1.45 -28.92
CA TYR A 443 8.54 -1.84 -29.61
C TYR A 443 8.83 -2.84 -30.74
N LYS A 444 9.94 -2.68 -31.47
CA LYS A 444 10.39 -3.65 -32.47
C LYS A 444 10.58 -5.05 -31.88
N TRP A 445 11.22 -5.14 -30.71
CA TRP A 445 11.46 -6.43 -30.04
C TRP A 445 10.23 -6.96 -29.32
N ALA A 446 9.43 -6.08 -28.73
CA ALA A 446 8.17 -6.45 -28.12
C ALA A 446 7.23 -7.10 -29.14
N ASN A 447 7.19 -6.55 -30.36
CA ASN A 447 6.37 -7.03 -31.46
C ASN A 447 7.12 -7.93 -32.46
N MET A 448 8.16 -8.65 -32.01
CA MET A 448 8.94 -9.53 -32.88
C MET A 448 8.15 -10.74 -33.39
N VAL A 449 7.15 -11.19 -32.63
CA VAL A 449 6.24 -12.28 -33.01
C VAL A 449 4.95 -11.65 -33.54
N LYS A 450 4.75 -11.72 -34.86
CA LYS A 450 3.59 -11.11 -35.52
C LYS A 450 2.37 -12.02 -35.53
N ASP A 451 2.61 -13.32 -35.66
CA ASP A 451 1.53 -14.30 -35.74
C ASP A 451 0.78 -14.38 -34.42
N ARG A 452 -0.54 -14.62 -34.52
CA ARG A 452 -1.40 -14.85 -33.37
C ARG A 452 -0.92 -16.07 -32.58
N LYS A 453 -0.84 -15.93 -31.26
CA LYS A 453 -0.41 -17.00 -30.33
C LYS A 453 -1.37 -17.15 -29.17
N ASP A 454 -1.58 -18.37 -28.70
CA ASP A 454 -2.40 -18.66 -27.52
C ASP A 454 -1.77 -18.17 -26.22
N PHE A 455 -0.45 -18.02 -26.20
CA PHE A 455 0.29 -17.44 -25.09
C PHE A 455 0.88 -16.08 -25.46
N LEU A 456 0.83 -15.19 -24.48
CA LEU A 456 1.23 -13.81 -24.58
C LEU A 456 2.45 -13.53 -23.69
N ALA A 457 3.14 -12.43 -23.98
CA ALA A 457 4.28 -11.95 -23.24
C ALA A 457 3.92 -10.63 -22.55
N TYR A 458 3.95 -10.63 -21.22
CA TYR A 458 3.89 -9.39 -20.44
C TYR A 458 5.32 -8.90 -20.16
N LEU A 459 5.84 -8.06 -21.04
CA LEU A 459 7.26 -7.74 -21.06
C LEU A 459 7.66 -6.77 -19.95
N CYS A 460 8.91 -6.88 -19.49
CA CYS A 460 9.52 -5.94 -18.55
C CYS A 460 8.86 -5.85 -17.17
N VAL A 461 8.22 -6.94 -16.75
CA VAL A 461 7.75 -7.11 -15.37
C VAL A 461 8.52 -8.16 -14.62
N ARG A 462 8.49 -8.06 -13.29
CA ARG A 462 9.23 -8.95 -12.40
C ARG A 462 8.77 -10.41 -12.49
N ARG A 463 7.48 -10.64 -12.76
CA ARG A 463 6.90 -11.98 -12.90
C ARG A 463 6.19 -12.12 -14.25
N ASN A 464 6.93 -12.63 -15.23
CA ASN A 464 6.44 -13.00 -16.57
C ASN A 464 6.77 -14.48 -16.84
N PRO A 465 5.96 -15.43 -16.37
CA PRO A 465 6.25 -16.85 -16.43
C PRO A 465 5.96 -17.42 -17.82
N TYR A 466 6.91 -18.15 -18.41
CA TYR A 466 6.74 -18.68 -19.77
C TYR A 466 5.58 -19.70 -19.87
N HIS A 467 4.62 -19.43 -20.78
CA HIS A 467 3.45 -20.28 -21.07
C HIS A 467 2.71 -20.75 -19.81
N ARG A 468 2.37 -19.82 -18.90
CA ARG A 468 1.61 -20.10 -17.68
C ARG A 468 0.33 -19.27 -17.63
N GLY A 469 -0.48 -19.58 -16.60
CA GLY A 469 -1.75 -18.96 -16.21
C GLY A 469 -2.06 -17.64 -16.92
N PHE A 470 -1.85 -16.51 -16.24
CA PHE A 470 -2.39 -15.19 -16.61
C PHE A 470 -1.95 -14.62 -17.98
N ASN A 471 -1.04 -15.28 -18.69
CA ASN A 471 -0.61 -14.90 -20.03
C ASN A 471 -1.23 -15.74 -21.14
N GLN A 472 -2.29 -16.49 -20.85
CA GLN A 472 -3.13 -17.08 -21.89
C GLN A 472 -4.01 -16.02 -22.56
N ARG A 473 -4.08 -16.07 -23.89
CA ARG A 473 -4.89 -15.19 -24.74
C ARG A 473 -6.38 -15.25 -24.39
N LYS A 474 -6.88 -16.42 -23.95
CA LYS A 474 -8.29 -16.61 -23.54
C LYS A 474 -8.77 -15.54 -22.55
N TYR A 475 -7.90 -15.08 -21.63
CA TYR A 475 -8.26 -14.08 -20.62
C TYR A 475 -8.54 -12.68 -21.17
N PHE A 476 -8.13 -12.42 -22.40
CA PHE A 476 -8.33 -11.15 -23.09
C PHE A 476 -9.47 -11.22 -24.11
N GLU A 477 -9.94 -12.43 -24.43
CA GLU A 477 -10.93 -12.68 -25.48
C GLU A 477 -12.28 -13.14 -24.92
N ASN A 478 -12.25 -13.97 -23.87
CA ASN A 478 -13.42 -14.47 -23.14
C ASN A 478 -13.66 -13.55 -21.94
N LEU A 479 -14.57 -12.60 -22.12
CA LEU A 479 -14.80 -11.53 -21.17
C LEU A 479 -16.15 -11.70 -20.45
N CYS A 480 -16.20 -11.27 -19.21
CA CYS A 480 -17.43 -11.00 -18.47
C CYS A 480 -17.44 -9.56 -17.98
N GLU A 481 -18.60 -9.05 -17.60
CA GLU A 481 -18.73 -7.74 -16.96
C GLU A 481 -18.63 -7.87 -15.43
N ILE A 482 -17.80 -7.05 -14.80
CA ILE A 482 -17.67 -6.96 -13.35
C ILE A 482 -17.97 -5.55 -12.85
N GLU A 483 -18.49 -5.46 -11.64
CA GLU A 483 -18.80 -4.19 -10.98
C GLU A 483 -17.55 -3.54 -10.37
N PHE A 484 -17.40 -2.24 -10.59
CA PHE A 484 -16.37 -1.41 -9.99
C PHE A 484 -16.91 0.02 -9.84
N GLU A 485 -17.07 0.49 -8.60
CA GLU A 485 -17.58 1.84 -8.29
C GLU A 485 -18.96 2.14 -8.89
N GLY A 486 -19.85 1.14 -8.93
CA GLY A 486 -21.19 1.28 -9.53
C GLY A 486 -21.22 1.23 -11.06
N HIS A 487 -20.08 1.04 -11.73
CA HIS A 487 -19.99 0.86 -13.17
C HIS A 487 -19.65 -0.61 -13.52
N ARG A 488 -19.95 -1.01 -14.76
CA ARG A 488 -19.66 -2.34 -15.30
C ARG A 488 -18.53 -2.25 -16.32
N PHE A 489 -17.46 -3.00 -16.07
CA PHE A 489 -16.30 -3.06 -16.95
C PHE A 489 -15.93 -4.51 -17.31
N PRO A 490 -15.27 -4.71 -18.46
CA PRO A 490 -14.77 -6.02 -18.85
C PRO A 490 -13.69 -6.57 -17.90
N ALA A 491 -13.78 -7.86 -17.62
CA ALA A 491 -12.81 -8.66 -16.89
C ALA A 491 -12.69 -10.05 -17.55
N PRO A 492 -11.61 -10.82 -17.27
CA PRO A 492 -11.53 -12.20 -17.74
C PRO A 492 -12.69 -13.03 -17.18
N GLN A 493 -13.33 -13.86 -18.01
CA GLN A 493 -14.41 -14.74 -17.58
C GLN A 493 -13.97 -15.64 -16.40
N GLU A 494 -12.73 -16.12 -16.39
CA GLU A 494 -12.15 -16.89 -15.30
C GLU A 494 -11.24 -16.04 -14.39
N TYR A 495 -11.70 -14.85 -13.98
CA TYR A 495 -10.95 -13.92 -13.15
C TYR A 495 -10.43 -14.54 -11.83
N ASP A 496 -11.10 -15.53 -11.25
CA ASP A 496 -10.62 -16.21 -10.02
C ASP A 496 -9.31 -16.97 -10.27
N GLU A 497 -9.21 -17.73 -11.37
CA GLU A 497 -7.96 -18.40 -11.77
C GLU A 497 -6.85 -17.36 -12.03
N PHE A 498 -7.21 -16.27 -12.71
CA PHE A 498 -6.32 -15.16 -13.00
C PHE A 498 -5.75 -14.52 -11.72
N LEU A 499 -6.60 -14.20 -10.74
CA LEU A 499 -6.19 -13.59 -9.48
C LEU A 499 -5.40 -14.54 -8.57
N ARG A 500 -5.76 -15.84 -8.50
CA ARG A 500 -4.96 -16.84 -7.77
C ARG A 500 -3.56 -16.97 -8.34
N PHE A 501 -3.43 -16.90 -9.66
CA PHE A 501 -2.11 -16.84 -10.29
C PHE A 501 -1.35 -15.59 -9.86
N LEU A 502 -2.03 -14.44 -9.82
CA LEU A 502 -1.37 -13.18 -9.54
C LEU A 502 -0.98 -13.01 -8.07
N TYR A 503 -1.83 -13.41 -7.13
CA TYR A 503 -1.69 -13.05 -5.73
C TYR A 503 -1.58 -14.27 -4.78
N GLY A 504 -1.88 -15.48 -5.27
CA GLY A 504 -1.93 -16.70 -4.48
C GLY A 504 -3.36 -17.10 -4.09
N ASP A 505 -3.52 -18.29 -3.52
CA ASP A 505 -4.84 -18.88 -3.22
C ASP A 505 -5.65 -18.08 -2.18
N ASP A 506 -4.99 -17.21 -1.39
CA ASP A 506 -5.64 -16.39 -0.38
C ASP A 506 -5.66 -14.89 -0.73
N TYR A 507 -5.73 -14.56 -2.03
CA TYR A 507 -5.82 -13.18 -2.53
C TYR A 507 -6.98 -12.36 -1.94
N GLY A 508 -8.05 -13.04 -1.51
CA GLY A 508 -9.19 -12.43 -0.81
C GLY A 508 -8.86 -11.94 0.60
N LYS A 509 -7.77 -12.41 1.23
CA LYS A 509 -7.34 -11.91 2.53
C LYS A 509 -6.74 -10.51 2.39
N LEU A 510 -7.15 -9.62 3.28
CA LEU A 510 -6.56 -8.30 3.35
C LEU A 510 -5.14 -8.35 3.91
N PRO A 511 -4.22 -7.49 3.41
CA PRO A 511 -2.96 -7.28 4.08
C PRO A 511 -3.19 -6.75 5.50
N LYS A 512 -2.18 -6.95 6.35
CA LYS A 512 -2.19 -6.36 7.71
C LYS A 512 -2.36 -4.85 7.63
N PRO A 513 -2.99 -4.22 8.64
CA PRO A 513 -3.23 -2.78 8.61
C PRO A 513 -1.97 -1.93 8.33
N GLN A 514 -0.82 -2.27 8.92
CA GLN A 514 0.47 -1.61 8.66
C GLN A 514 1.01 -1.71 7.21
N ASN A 515 0.46 -2.62 6.39
CA ASN A 515 0.82 -2.82 4.98
C ASN A 515 -0.26 -2.23 4.04
N ARG A 516 -1.33 -1.64 4.57
CA ARG A 516 -2.39 -0.95 3.82
C ARG A 516 -1.91 0.48 3.53
N ILE A 517 -0.89 0.58 2.69
CA ILE A 517 -0.22 1.84 2.36
C ILE A 517 -0.30 2.10 0.86
N ASN A 518 -0.36 3.37 0.50
CA ASN A 518 -0.37 3.80 -0.89
C ASN A 518 1.01 3.58 -1.51
N HIS A 519 1.07 2.87 -2.62
CA HIS A 519 2.32 2.43 -3.23
C HIS A 519 2.94 3.47 -4.17
N HIS A 520 2.15 4.43 -4.68
CA HIS A 520 2.62 5.37 -5.71
C HIS A 520 2.99 6.76 -5.15
N LEU A 521 2.93 6.92 -3.83
CA LEU A 521 3.24 8.14 -3.08
C LEU A 521 4.55 8.02 -2.28
N PRO A 522 5.23 9.14 -1.92
CA PRO A 522 4.82 10.54 -2.03
C PRO A 522 4.79 11.08 -3.47
N ALA A 523 3.79 11.88 -3.77
CA ALA A 523 3.67 12.68 -5.00
C ALA A 523 3.09 14.06 -4.67
N ASP A 524 3.39 15.05 -5.51
CA ASP A 524 2.67 16.31 -5.55
C ASP A 524 1.32 16.07 -6.21
N ILE A 525 0.23 16.38 -5.49
CA ILE A 525 -1.15 16.14 -5.89
C ILE A 525 -1.90 17.48 -5.88
N GLU A 526 -2.53 17.83 -7.00
CA GLU A 526 -3.46 18.97 -7.09
C GLU A 526 -4.69 18.54 -7.89
N LEU A 527 -5.87 18.78 -7.34
CA LEU A 527 -7.15 18.31 -7.87
C LEU A 527 -8.06 19.45 -8.35
N ASN A 528 -7.66 20.71 -8.16
CA ASN A 528 -8.35 21.92 -8.66
C ASN A 528 -9.88 21.91 -8.49
N GLY A 529 -10.39 21.67 -7.28
CA GLY A 529 -11.84 21.68 -7.03
C GLY A 529 -12.57 20.38 -7.33
N LEU A 530 -11.95 19.42 -8.03
CA LEU A 530 -12.62 18.19 -8.43
C LEU A 530 -12.96 17.32 -7.21
N TYR A 531 -14.20 16.84 -7.18
CA TYR A 531 -14.75 15.95 -6.15
C TYR A 531 -14.57 16.49 -4.72
N GLU A 532 -14.66 17.81 -4.52
CA GLU A 532 -14.57 18.40 -3.19
C GLU A 532 -15.74 18.01 -2.29
N TYR A 533 -15.43 17.89 -1.01
CA TYR A 533 -16.43 17.71 0.04
C TYR A 533 -16.84 19.11 0.51
N GLU A 534 -18.13 19.38 0.50
CA GLU A 534 -18.70 20.53 1.20
C GLU A 534 -18.45 20.34 2.70
N GLU A 535 -17.84 21.34 3.36
CA GLU A 535 -17.56 21.33 4.80
C GLU A 535 -18.80 21.59 5.66
#